data_AF-A0A433PES4-F1
#
_entry.id   AF-A0A433PES4-F1
#
_cell.length_a   1.000
_cell.length_b   1.000
_cell.length_c   1.000
_cell.angle_alpha   90.00
_cell.angle_beta   90.00
_cell.angle_gamma   90.00
#
_symmetry.space_group_name_H-M   'P 1'
#
loop_
_entity.id
_entity.type
_entity.pdbx_description
1 polymer ?
#
loop_
_entity_poly.entity_id
_entity_poly.type
_entity_poly.pdbx_seq_one_letter_code
_entity_poly.pdbx_strand_id
1 'polypeptide(L)'
;MLTYIRAAISKVYKEHRYLREHLQQDEVTEFDRIISKDPTFPALACALQDLSEYLARYHQQKCVVLIDEYDAPIGTAYHEGYYDKAMKFLRPMFSLLLK
;
A
#
# COMPACT_ATOMS: atom_id res chain seq x y z
N MET A 1 12.92 0.10 -8.24
CA MET A 1 11.44 0.16 -8.26
C MET A 1 10.82 -0.17 -6.90
N LEU A 2 10.85 -1.42 -6.41
CA LEU A 2 10.16 -1.80 -5.15
C LEU A 2 10.66 -1.05 -3.90
N THR A 3 11.94 -0.68 -3.84
CA THR A 3 12.50 0.09 -2.71
C THR A 3 11.82 1.45 -2.51
N TYR A 4 11.55 2.19 -3.60
CA TYR A 4 10.88 3.49 -3.54
C TYR A 4 9.40 3.33 -3.16
N ILE A 5 8.73 2.30 -3.68
CA ILE A 5 7.34 1.97 -3.32
C ILE A 5 7.25 1.63 -1.83
N ARG A 6 8.15 0.78 -1.31
CA ARG A 6 8.23 0.48 0.14
C ARG A 6 8.44 1.75 0.97
N ALA A 7 9.33 2.65 0.53
CA ALA A 7 9.57 3.90 1.22
C ALA A 7 8.34 4.81 1.25
N ALA A 8 7.62 4.92 0.12
CA ALA A 8 6.39 5.69 0.01
C ALA A 8 5.29 5.14 0.93
N ILE A 9 5.01 3.83 0.85
CA ILE A 9 4.00 3.17 1.70
C ILE A 9 4.37 3.30 3.18
N SER A 10 5.65 3.06 3.54
CA SER A 10 6.14 3.24 4.91
C SER A 10 5.92 4.65 5.44
N LYS A 11 6.06 5.68 4.59
CA LYS A 11 5.80 7.07 4.96
C LYS A 11 4.33 7.28 5.32
N VAL A 12 3.40 6.83 4.46
CA VAL A 12 1.95 6.94 4.70
C VAL A 12 1.55 6.18 5.98
N TYR A 13 2.07 4.97 6.19
CA TYR A 13 1.84 4.21 7.44
C TYR A 13 2.32 4.97 8.69
N LYS A 14 3.47 5.63 8.61
CA LYS A 14 4.01 6.43 9.72
C LYS A 14 3.16 7.65 10.02
N GLU A 15 2.57 8.29 9.01
CA GLU A 15 1.61 9.40 9.18
C GLU A 15 0.37 8.93 9.97
N HIS A 16 0.00 7.66 9.85
CA HIS A 16 -1.11 7.03 10.58
C HIS A 16 -0.68 6.12 11.73
N ARG A 17 0.48 6.38 12.35
CA ARG A 17 1.03 5.54 13.44
C ARG A 17 0.08 5.38 14.64
N TYR A 18 -0.82 6.34 14.87
CA TYR A 18 -1.83 6.29 15.92
C TYR A 18 -2.78 5.09 15.80
N LEU A 19 -2.96 4.54 14.60
CA LEU A 19 -3.79 3.34 14.38
C LEU A 19 -3.25 2.12 15.12
N ARG A 20 -1.92 2.02 15.27
CA ARG A 20 -1.22 0.84 15.81
C ARG A 20 -1.74 0.40 17.19
N GLU A 21 -2.17 1.34 18.03
CA GLU A 21 -2.71 1.05 19.38
C GLU A 21 -4.12 0.42 19.35
N HIS A 22 -4.78 0.44 18.19
CA HIS A 22 -6.16 -0.01 17.98
C HIS A 22 -6.23 -1.23 17.05
N LEU A 23 -5.08 -1.81 16.68
CA LEU A 23 -4.97 -2.98 15.82
C LEU A 23 -4.92 -4.28 16.64
N GLN A 24 -5.29 -5.38 15.99
CA GLN A 24 -5.08 -6.73 16.52
C GLN A 24 -3.59 -7.10 16.48
N GLN A 25 -3.19 -8.12 17.24
CA GLN A 25 -1.76 -8.45 17.44
C GLN A 25 -1.03 -8.84 16.14
N ASP A 26 -1.73 -9.55 15.26
CA ASP A 26 -1.27 -9.91 13.91
C ASP A 26 -1.16 -8.68 13.01
N GLU A 27 -2.18 -7.83 13.01
CA GLU A 27 -2.20 -6.55 12.26
C GLU A 27 -1.06 -5.62 12.70
N VAL A 28 -0.77 -5.52 14.00
CA VAL A 28 0.39 -4.77 14.54
C VAL A 28 1.70 -5.30 13.96
N THR A 29 1.83 -6.62 13.86
CA THR A 29 3.04 -7.26 13.33
C THR A 29 3.26 -6.87 11.87
N GLU A 30 2.22 -6.91 11.05
CA GLU A 30 2.29 -6.50 9.64
C GLU A 30 2.55 -5.00 9.50
N PHE A 31 1.86 -4.18 10.29
CA PHE A 31 2.02 -2.73 10.33
C PHE A 31 3.47 -2.33 10.63
N ASP A 32 4.11 -2.99 11.59
CA ASP A 32 5.52 -2.73 11.95
C ASP A 32 6.50 -3.20 10.86
N ARG A 33 6.20 -4.29 10.16
CA ARG A 33 6.99 -4.75 9.00
C ARG A 33 6.94 -3.74 7.85
N ILE A 34 5.79 -3.12 7.61
CA ILE A 34 5.63 -2.06 6.61
C ILE A 34 6.40 -0.80 7.04
N ILE A 35 6.26 -0.36 8.30
CA ILE A 35 6.98 0.80 8.84
C ILE A 35 8.50 0.62 8.76
N SER A 36 9.01 -0.57 9.06
CA SER A 36 10.44 -0.90 9.01
C SER A 36 10.96 -1.12 7.57
N LYS A 37 10.07 -1.15 6.57
CA LYS A 37 10.38 -1.41 5.16
C LYS A 37 11.01 -2.79 4.95
N ASP A 38 10.53 -3.80 5.70
CA ASP A 38 11.02 -5.18 5.59
C ASP A 38 10.97 -5.65 4.13
N PRO A 39 12.13 -5.95 3.50
CA PRO A 39 12.19 -6.36 2.10
C PRO A 39 11.54 -7.72 1.85
N THR A 40 11.40 -8.54 2.89
CA THR A 40 10.83 -9.89 2.84
C THR A 40 9.32 -9.92 3.03
N PHE A 41 8.69 -8.78 3.37
CA PHE A 41 7.24 -8.72 3.55
C PHE A 41 6.52 -8.98 2.22
N PRO A 42 5.77 -10.10 2.10
CA PRO A 42 5.23 -10.55 0.83
C PRO A 42 3.96 -9.80 0.42
N ALA A 43 3.19 -9.28 1.39
CA ALA A 43 1.89 -8.64 1.17
C ALA A 43 1.97 -7.12 0.97
N LEU A 44 3.09 -6.60 0.44
CA LEU A 44 3.23 -5.15 0.17
C LEU A 44 2.13 -4.62 -0.77
N ALA A 45 1.64 -5.46 -1.70
CA ALA A 45 0.55 -5.08 -2.60
C ALA A 45 -0.80 -4.88 -1.88
N CYS A 46 -1.00 -5.47 -0.70
CA CYS A 46 -2.21 -5.30 0.11
C CYS A 46 -2.10 -4.12 1.08
N ALA A 47 -0.88 -3.64 1.37
CA ALA A 47 -0.64 -2.64 2.41
C ALA A 47 -1.56 -1.42 2.37
N LEU A 48 -1.87 -0.87 1.20
CA LEU A 48 -2.77 0.29 1.13
C LEU A 48 -4.23 -0.09 1.40
N GLN A 49 -4.66 -1.30 1.02
CA GLN A 49 -5.99 -1.84 1.35
C GLN A 49 -6.09 -2.00 2.86
N ASP A 50 -5.14 -2.68 3.49
CA ASP A 50 -5.14 -2.93 4.93
C ASP A 50 -5.20 -1.60 5.70
N LEU A 51 -4.40 -0.61 5.27
CA LEU A 51 -4.43 0.73 5.87
C LEU A 51 -5.81 1.39 5.72
N SER A 52 -6.45 1.26 4.56
CA SER A 52 -7.79 1.82 4.33
C SER A 52 -8.84 1.17 5.24
N GLU A 53 -8.73 -0.14 5.50
CA GLU A 53 -9.58 -0.87 6.43
C GLU A 53 -9.33 -0.43 7.88
N TYR A 54 -8.07 -0.26 8.27
CA TYR A 54 -7.70 0.26 9.59
C TYR A 54 -8.25 1.67 9.83
N LEU A 55 -8.13 2.55 8.84
CA LEU A 55 -8.69 3.90 8.89
C LEU A 55 -10.21 3.88 8.99
N ALA A 56 -10.87 3.03 8.20
CA ALA A 56 -12.32 2.93 8.22
C ALA A 56 -12.84 2.42 9.58
N ARG A 57 -12.21 1.40 10.16
CA ARG A 57 -12.53 0.89 11.49
C ARG A 57 -12.26 1.91 12.59
N TYR A 58 -11.15 2.64 12.52
CA TYR A 58 -10.80 3.61 13.55
C TYR A 58 -11.73 4.83 13.53
N HIS A 59 -11.98 5.40 12.35
CA HIS A 59 -12.80 6.62 12.20
C HIS A 59 -14.31 6.34 12.10
N GLN A 60 -14.71 5.06 12.01
CA GLN A 60 -16.11 4.65 11.83
C GLN A 60 -16.76 5.29 10.58
N GLN A 61 -15.96 5.49 9.54
CA GLN A 61 -16.34 6.14 8.29
C GLN A 61 -15.77 5.40 7.10
N LYS A 62 -16.42 5.49 5.93
CA LYS A 62 -15.88 4.91 4.70
C LYS A 62 -14.57 5.61 4.32
N CYS A 63 -13.53 4.84 4.03
CA CYS A 63 -12.28 5.35 3.48
C CYS A 63 -12.40 5.43 1.95
N VAL A 64 -12.00 6.55 1.36
CA VAL A 64 -11.94 6.74 -0.09
C VAL A 64 -10.49 6.99 -0.47
N VAL A 65 -9.97 6.19 -1.41
CA VAL A 65 -8.61 6.33 -1.94
C VAL A 65 -8.69 6.99 -3.31
N LEU A 66 -8.08 8.17 -3.42
CA LEU A 66 -7.94 8.89 -4.69
C LEU A 66 -6.53 8.68 -5.21
N ILE A 67 -6.42 8.23 -6.46
CA ILE A 67 -5.14 8.00 -7.13
C ILE A 67 -5.12 8.89 -8.35
N ASP A 68 -4.28 9.91 -8.31
CA ASP A 68 -4.03 10.78 -9.45
C ASP A 68 -2.87 10.24 -10.29
N GLU A 69 -2.90 10.53 -11.60
CA GLU A 69 -1.85 10.18 -12.57
C GLU A 69 -1.41 8.71 -12.54
N TYR A 70 -2.34 7.76 -12.31
CA TYR A 70 -2.00 6.33 -12.24
C TYR A 70 -1.52 5.74 -13.57
N ASP A 71 -1.84 6.40 -14.69
CA ASP A 71 -1.51 6.00 -16.04
C ASP A 71 -0.09 6.41 -16.45
N ALA A 72 0.44 7.55 -15.96
CA ALA A 72 1.80 8.02 -16.21
C ALA A 72 2.91 6.98 -15.89
N PRO A 73 2.94 6.31 -14.72
CA PRO A 73 3.93 5.28 -14.43
C PRO A 73 3.72 4.01 -15.27
N ILE A 74 2.48 3.70 -15.66
CA ILE A 74 2.16 2.57 -16.54
C ILE A 74 2.69 2.85 -17.96
N GLY A 75 2.49 4.08 -18.46
CA GLY A 75 3.02 4.54 -19.75
C GLY A 75 4.55 4.49 -19.79
N THR A 76 5.21 4.94 -18.72
CA THR A 76 6.68 4.80 -18.59
C THR A 76 7.09 3.32 -18.60
N ALA A 77 6.40 2.45 -17.87
CA ALA A 77 6.72 1.02 -17.85
C ALA A 77 6.59 0.34 -19.22
N TYR A 78 5.65 0.80 -20.04
CA TYR A 78 5.51 0.35 -21.42
C TYR A 78 6.68 0.78 -22.29
N HIS A 79 7.03 2.07 -22.29
CA HIS A 79 8.14 2.60 -23.10
C HIS A 79 9.49 2.01 -22.72
N GLU A 80 9.71 1.77 -21.43
CA GLU A 80 10.96 1.25 -20.88
C GLU A 80 11.02 -0.30 -20.85
N GLY A 81 10.00 -1.00 -21.38
CA GLY A 81 10.03 -2.46 -21.57
C GLY A 81 9.84 -3.30 -20.30
N TYR A 82 9.34 -2.74 -19.19
CA TYR A 82 9.05 -3.47 -17.94
C TYR A 82 7.57 -3.51 -17.55
N TYR A 83 6.68 -3.25 -18.51
CA TYR A 83 5.22 -3.23 -18.34
C TYR A 83 4.69 -4.45 -17.58
N ASP A 84 4.99 -5.67 -18.03
CA ASP A 84 4.46 -6.88 -17.39
C ASP A 84 4.88 -7.01 -15.93
N LYS A 85 6.10 -6.59 -15.61
CA LYS A 85 6.63 -6.60 -14.23
C LYS A 85 5.92 -5.56 -13.37
N ALA A 86 5.66 -4.36 -13.90
CA ALA A 86 4.90 -3.33 -13.21
C ALA A 86 3.44 -3.77 -12.99
N MET A 87 2.78 -4.31 -14.02
CA MET A 87 1.38 -4.72 -13.96
C MET A 87 1.15 -5.94 -13.06
N LYS A 88 2.13 -6.84 -12.90
CA LYS A 88 2.08 -7.91 -11.90
C LYS A 88 1.95 -7.38 -10.46
N PHE A 89 2.45 -6.18 -10.19
CA PHE A 89 2.32 -5.53 -8.87
C PHE A 89 1.11 -4.60 -8.80
N LEU A 90 0.93 -3.71 -9.79
CA LEU A 90 -0.09 -2.65 -9.76
C LEU A 90 -1.52 -3.20 -9.89
N ARG A 91 -1.75 -4.21 -10.74
CA ARG A 91 -3.11 -4.77 -10.94
C ARG A 91 -3.74 -5.29 -9.65
N PRO A 92 -3.11 -6.21 -8.89
CA PRO A 92 -3.72 -6.69 -7.66
C PRO A 92 -3.89 -5.54 -6.64
N MET A 93 -2.89 -4.67 -6.49
CA MET A 93 -2.97 -3.53 -5.57
C MET A 93 -4.17 -2.61 -5.86
N PHE A 94 -4.35 -2.16 -7.10
CA PHE A 94 -5.49 -1.30 -7.46
C PHE A 94 -6.83 -2.03 -7.37
N SER A 95 -6.89 -3.31 -7.73
CA SER A 95 -8.12 -4.10 -7.66
C SER A 95 -8.61 -4.32 -6.23
N LEU A 96 -7.70 -4.30 -5.26
CA LEU A 96 -8.01 -4.41 -3.84
C LEU A 96 -8.47 -3.08 -3.23
N LEU A 97 -7.89 -1.97 -3.69
CA LEU A 97 -8.18 -0.62 -3.19
C LEU A 97 -9.53 -0.04 -3.62
N LEU A 98 -10.04 -0.46 -4.77
CA LEU A 98 -11.22 0.12 -5.40
C LEU A 98 -12.53 -0.64 -5.06
N LYS A 99 -12.57 -1.35 -3.93
CA LYS A 99 -13.74 -2.14 -3.50
C LYS A 99 -14.64 -1.42 -2.51
#